data_AF-A0A7Z2VRV7-F1
#
_entry.id   AF-A0A7Z2VRV7-F1
#
_cell.length_a   1.000
_cell.length_b   1.000
_cell.length_c   1.000
_cell.angle_alpha   90.00
_cell.angle_beta   90.00
_cell.angle_gamma   90.00
#
_symmetry.space_group_name_H-M   'P 1'
#
loop_
_entity.id
_entity.type
_entity.pdbx_description
1 polymer ?
#
loop_
_entity_poly.entity_id
_entity_poly.type
_entity_poly.pdbx_seq_one_letter_code
_entity_poly.pdbx_strand_id
1 'polypeptide(L)'
;MNEHNEKDEHFANPNAFTPIHDAPTGPLKHSGLGIASFVLSIFSIFSFIILTIVIVSLFMNAIDFTAIQDANGNRLMTDEEIVDKVTPFIGYLILYPLLLIGVLIGLILGIVALAKPGRKKVFAILGTILNGLPLLMLVFLMIVGIALS
;
A
#
# COMPACT_ATOMS: atom_id res chain seq x y z
N MET A 1 -83.49 23.97 28.04
CA MET A 1 -82.54 24.49 27.04
C MET A 1 -81.16 24.07 27.54
N ASN A 2 -80.67 22.89 27.13
CA ASN A 2 -79.40 22.35 27.61
C ASN A 2 -78.35 22.59 26.52
N GLU A 3 -77.41 23.49 26.81
CA GLU A 3 -76.27 23.77 25.95
C GLU A 3 -75.25 22.65 26.12
N HIS A 4 -75.07 21.83 25.08
CA HIS A 4 -74.00 20.85 25.01
C HIS A 4 -72.68 21.61 24.82
N ASN A 5 -71.88 21.66 25.88
CA ASN A 5 -70.49 22.11 25.86
C ASN A 5 -69.66 21.06 25.12
N GLU A 6 -69.48 21.23 23.81
CA GLU A 6 -68.45 20.52 23.05
C GLU A 6 -67.09 20.98 23.56
N LYS A 7 -66.45 20.13 24.37
CA LYS A 7 -65.07 20.32 24.75
C LYS A 7 -64.24 20.00 23.53
N ASP A 8 -63.71 21.03 22.89
CA ASP A 8 -62.67 20.95 21.88
C ASP A 8 -61.42 20.31 22.51
N GLU A 9 -61.38 18.98 22.56
CA GLU A 9 -60.18 18.22 22.86
C GLU A 9 -59.24 18.36 21.65
N HIS A 10 -58.54 19.49 21.60
CA HIS A 10 -57.38 19.68 20.76
C HIS A 10 -56.35 18.62 21.18
N PHE A 11 -56.31 17.51 20.46
CA PHE A 11 -55.22 16.54 20.50
C PHE A 11 -53.96 17.20 19.95
N ALA A 12 -53.35 18.07 20.75
CA ALA A 12 -52.02 18.60 20.50
C ALA A 12 -51.06 17.43 20.60
N ASN A 13 -50.78 16.77 19.48
CA ASN A 13 -49.74 15.77 19.36
C ASN A 13 -48.40 16.49 19.47
N PRO A 14 -47.66 16.38 20.59
CA PRO A 14 -46.41 17.11 20.78
C PRO A 14 -45.30 16.65 19.82
N ASN A 15 -45.54 15.56 19.06
CA ASN A 15 -44.61 14.99 18.10
C ASN A 15 -45.03 15.22 16.64
N ALA A 16 -45.99 16.12 16.37
CA ALA A 16 -46.58 16.26 15.04
C ALA A 16 -45.60 16.74 13.94
N PHE A 17 -44.47 17.37 14.26
CA PHE A 17 -43.45 17.74 13.28
C PHE A 17 -42.09 17.86 13.96
N THR A 18 -41.40 16.73 14.17
CA THR A 18 -39.95 16.78 14.20
C THR A 18 -39.47 16.73 12.75
N PRO A 19 -38.79 17.76 12.23
CA PRO A 19 -38.16 17.66 10.92
C PRO A 19 -37.26 16.42 10.94
N ILE A 20 -37.49 15.48 10.03
CA ILE A 20 -36.54 14.41 9.78
C ILE A 20 -35.24 15.12 9.43
N HIS A 21 -34.23 15.04 10.31
CA HIS A 21 -32.89 15.43 9.92
C HIS A 21 -32.49 14.47 8.82
N ASP A 22 -32.63 14.92 7.57
CA ASP A 22 -32.14 14.18 6.42
C ASP A 22 -30.68 13.82 6.71
N ALA A 23 -30.40 12.51 6.76
CA ALA A 23 -29.03 12.03 6.80
C ALA A 23 -28.27 12.78 5.69
N PRO A 24 -27.08 13.34 5.95
CA PRO A 24 -26.44 14.25 5.01
C PRO A 24 -26.32 13.60 3.63
N THR A 25 -27.22 13.99 2.72
CA THR A 25 -27.37 13.46 1.35
C THR A 25 -26.32 14.04 0.40
N GLY A 26 -25.29 14.70 0.96
CA GLY A 26 -24.17 15.22 0.20
C GLY A 26 -23.23 14.10 -0.28
N PRO A 27 -22.62 14.25 -1.46
CA PRO A 27 -21.65 13.28 -1.96
C PRO A 27 -20.52 13.06 -0.94
N LEU A 28 -20.29 11.79 -0.58
CA LEU A 28 -19.24 11.41 0.35
C LEU A 28 -17.87 11.91 -0.14
N LYS A 29 -17.16 12.65 0.72
CA LYS A 29 -15.80 13.13 0.42
C LYS A 29 -14.79 11.97 0.42
N HIS A 30 -13.72 12.10 -0.35
CA HIS A 30 -12.62 11.14 -0.34
C HIS A 30 -11.81 11.22 0.96
N SER A 31 -11.18 10.10 1.34
CA SER A 31 -10.27 10.03 2.49
C SER A 31 -8.86 10.46 2.07
N GLY A 32 -8.34 11.55 2.64
CA GLY A 32 -6.97 12.01 2.38
C GLY A 32 -5.91 10.95 2.75
N LEU A 33 -6.16 10.18 3.82
CA LEU A 33 -5.30 9.04 4.20
C LEU A 33 -5.34 7.92 3.16
N GLY A 34 -6.51 7.68 2.54
CA GLY A 34 -6.64 6.69 1.46
C GLY A 34 -5.89 7.13 0.21
N ILE A 35 -5.97 8.42 -0.15
CA ILE A 35 -5.20 8.98 -1.26
C ILE A 35 -3.70 8.89 -0.97
N ALA A 36 -3.25 9.25 0.24
CA ALA A 36 -1.85 9.15 0.63
C ALA A 36 -1.32 7.71 0.54
N SER A 37 -2.08 6.73 1.03
CA SER A 37 -1.74 5.30 0.91
C SER A 37 -1.62 4.86 -0.55
N PHE A 38 -2.55 5.28 -1.40
CA PHE A 38 -2.53 4.98 -2.83
C PHE A 38 -1.32 5.62 -3.53
N VAL A 39 -1.04 6.89 -3.29
CA VAL A 39 0.12 7.58 -3.88
C VAL A 39 1.43 6.96 -3.41
N LEU A 40 1.54 6.60 -2.13
CA LEU A 40 2.70 5.88 -1.61
C LEU A 40 2.88 4.53 -2.30
N SER A 41 1.80 3.79 -2.55
CA SER A 41 1.89 2.51 -3.26
C SER A 41 2.44 2.67 -4.68
N ILE A 42 1.98 3.69 -5.41
CA ILE A 42 2.49 4.00 -6.75
C ILE A 42 3.96 4.36 -6.68
N PHE A 43 4.33 5.26 -5.76
CA PHE A 43 5.70 5.71 -5.60
C PHE A 43 6.63 4.54 -5.24
N SER A 44 6.24 3.68 -4.31
CA SER A 44 6.98 2.48 -3.94
C SER A 44 7.16 1.52 -5.11
N ILE A 45 6.14 1.30 -5.94
CA ILE A 45 6.24 0.44 -7.13
C ILE A 45 7.26 1.03 -8.12
N PHE A 46 7.15 2.32 -8.43
CA PHE A 46 8.09 2.98 -9.35
C PHE A 46 9.52 2.99 -8.80
N SER A 47 9.70 3.34 -7.53
CA SER A 47 11.01 3.32 -6.88
C SER A 47 11.62 1.92 -6.87
N PHE A 48 10.82 0.87 -6.64
CA PHE A 48 11.28 -0.51 -6.68
C PHE A 48 11.75 -0.92 -8.09
N ILE A 49 10.98 -0.59 -9.12
CA ILE A 49 11.34 -0.88 -10.52
C ILE A 49 12.63 -0.15 -10.90
N ILE A 50 12.70 1.16 -10.63
CA ILE A 50 13.86 1.99 -10.97
C ILE A 50 15.09 1.49 -10.22
N LEU A 51 14.99 1.24 -8.91
CA LEU A 51 16.09 0.73 -8.09
C LEU A 51 16.61 -0.60 -8.64
N THR A 52 15.71 -1.51 -8.99
CA THR A 52 16.08 -2.83 -9.52
C THR A 52 16.79 -2.69 -10.87
N ILE A 53 16.29 -1.84 -11.78
CA ILE A 53 16.96 -1.57 -13.06
C ILE A 53 18.35 -0.99 -12.84
N VAL A 54 18.50 -0.03 -11.92
CA VAL A 54 19.79 0.59 -11.60
C VAL A 54 20.77 -0.44 -11.05
N ILE A 55 20.37 -1.22 -10.05
CA ILE A 55 21.25 -2.24 -9.45
C ILE A 55 21.65 -3.28 -10.49
N VAL A 56 20.70 -3.82 -11.26
CA VAL A 56 21.01 -4.80 -12.32
C VAL A 56 21.95 -4.19 -13.36
N SER A 57 21.71 -2.94 -13.78
CA SER A 57 22.57 -2.26 -14.75
C SER A 57 23.99 -2.07 -14.21
N LEU A 58 24.14 -1.70 -12.93
CA LEU A 58 25.45 -1.57 -12.28
C LEU A 58 26.17 -2.91 -12.22
N PHE A 59 25.46 -3.99 -11.85
CA PHE A 59 26.02 -5.34 -11.85
C PHE A 59 26.48 -5.79 -13.25
N MET A 60 25.68 -5.54 -14.28
CA MET A 60 26.01 -5.90 -15.67
C MET A 60 27.18 -5.08 -16.24
N ASN A 61 27.41 -3.86 -15.75
CA ASN A 61 28.58 -3.07 -16.14
C ASN A 61 29.84 -3.46 -15.34
N ALA A 62 29.67 -3.88 -14.08
CA ALA A 62 30.79 -4.25 -13.22
C ALA A 62 31.34 -5.65 -13.57
N ILE A 63 30.45 -6.58 -13.92
CA ILE A 63 30.80 -7.96 -14.21
C ILE A 63 30.60 -8.24 -15.69
N ASP A 64 31.69 -8.56 -16.39
CA ASP A 64 31.59 -9.13 -17.72
C ASP A 64 31.24 -10.62 -17.58
N PHE A 65 29.94 -10.92 -17.66
CA PHE A 65 29.45 -12.29 -17.54
C PHE A 65 30.00 -13.24 -18.62
N THR A 66 30.49 -12.71 -19.74
CA THR A 66 31.15 -13.52 -20.78
C THR A 66 32.58 -13.91 -20.43
N ALA A 67 33.19 -13.23 -19.45
CA ALA A 67 34.52 -13.50 -18.93
C ALA A 67 34.50 -14.27 -17.59
N ILE A 68 33.33 -14.72 -17.10
CA ILE A 68 33.24 -15.54 -15.89
C ILE A 68 33.54 -17.01 -16.20
N GLN A 69 33.12 -17.49 -17.37
CA GLN A 69 33.24 -18.90 -17.74
C GLN A 69 33.55 -19.05 -19.23
N ASP A 70 34.60 -19.79 -19.57
CA ASP A 70 34.91 -20.15 -20.96
C ASP A 70 33.83 -21.09 -21.53
N ALA A 71 33.77 -21.22 -22.87
CA ALA A 71 32.93 -22.19 -23.58
C ALA A 71 33.14 -23.64 -23.10
N ASN A 72 34.28 -23.92 -22.45
CA ASN A 72 34.62 -25.21 -21.84
C ASN A 72 34.18 -25.36 -20.37
N GLY A 73 33.47 -24.38 -19.79
CA GLY A 73 32.97 -24.43 -18.41
C GLY A 73 34.00 -24.03 -17.34
N ASN A 74 35.23 -23.67 -17.74
CA ASN A 74 36.29 -23.26 -16.82
C ASN A 74 36.03 -21.84 -16.31
N ARG A 75 36.11 -21.66 -14.99
CA ARG A 75 36.02 -20.33 -14.35
C ARG A 75 37.26 -19.52 -14.73
N LEU A 76 37.03 -18.41 -15.43
CA LEU A 76 38.09 -17.50 -15.88
C LEU A 76 38.37 -16.39 -14.86
N MET A 77 37.49 -16.24 -13.87
CA MET A 77 37.55 -15.20 -12.84
C MET A 77 37.44 -15.85 -11.46
N THR A 78 38.27 -15.40 -10.50
CA THR A 78 38.21 -15.95 -9.14
C THR A 78 37.03 -15.35 -8.37
N ASP A 79 36.57 -16.06 -7.34
CA ASP A 79 35.48 -15.57 -6.48
C ASP A 79 35.89 -14.24 -5.79
N GLU A 80 37.17 -14.06 -5.47
CA GLU A 80 37.72 -12.80 -4.91
C GLU A 80 37.61 -11.63 -5.88
N GLU A 81 37.92 -11.81 -7.16
CA GLU A 81 37.79 -10.75 -8.16
C GLU A 81 36.33 -10.34 -8.39
N ILE A 82 35.40 -11.29 -8.30
CA ILE A 82 33.96 -11.00 -8.38
C ILE A 82 33.52 -10.19 -7.15
N VAL A 83 33.95 -10.61 -5.96
CA VAL A 83 33.62 -9.91 -4.71
C VAL A 83 34.17 -8.47 -4.73
N ASP A 84 35.41 -8.25 -5.13
CA ASP A 84 36.00 -6.90 -5.20
C ASP A 84 35.24 -5.98 -6.16
N LYS A 85 34.75 -6.52 -7.28
CA LYS A 85 33.95 -5.75 -8.25
C LYS A 85 32.53 -5.47 -7.77
N VAL A 86 31.94 -6.34 -6.96
CA VAL A 86 30.55 -6.21 -6.49
C VAL A 86 30.45 -5.43 -5.17
N THR A 87 31.47 -5.50 -4.32
CA THR A 87 31.50 -4.89 -2.98
C THR A 87 31.10 -3.41 -2.96
N PRO A 88 31.54 -2.55 -3.90
CA PRO A 88 31.12 -1.14 -3.92
C PRO A 88 29.60 -0.95 -4.08
N PHE A 89 28.91 -1.92 -4.68
CA PHE A 89 27.49 -1.84 -4.98
C PHE A 89 26.59 -2.43 -3.89
N ILE A 90 27.16 -3.18 -2.93
CA ILE A 90 26.42 -3.75 -1.79
C ILE A 90 25.71 -2.65 -0.98
N GLY A 91 26.29 -1.46 -0.90
CA GLY A 91 25.68 -0.32 -0.22
C GLY A 91 24.30 0.05 -0.76
N TYR A 92 24.02 -0.16 -2.05
CA TYR A 92 22.71 0.14 -2.64
C TYR A 92 21.61 -0.83 -2.21
N LEU A 93 21.95 -2.02 -1.70
CA LEU A 93 20.96 -2.97 -1.19
C LEU A 93 20.21 -2.41 0.04
N ILE A 94 20.79 -1.44 0.76
CA ILE A 94 20.12 -0.79 1.90
C ILE A 94 18.85 -0.03 1.50
N LEU A 95 18.68 0.28 0.21
CA LEU A 95 17.51 0.98 -0.30
C LEU A 95 16.27 0.08 -0.32
N TYR A 96 16.41 -1.24 -0.43
CA TYR A 96 15.28 -2.18 -0.36
C TYR A 96 14.54 -2.16 0.99
N PRO A 97 15.21 -2.30 2.16
CA PRO A 97 14.51 -2.19 3.45
C PRO A 97 13.94 -0.79 3.67
N LEU A 98 14.54 0.27 3.15
CA LEU A 98 13.97 1.61 3.21
C LEU A 98 12.63 1.71 2.43
N LEU A 99 12.57 1.13 1.22
CA LEU A 99 11.33 1.04 0.46
C LEU A 99 10.27 0.20 1.18
N LEU A 100 10.69 -0.87 1.86
CA LEU A 100 9.79 -1.71 2.66
C LEU A 100 9.13 -0.92 3.79
N ILE A 101 9.86 -0.03 4.46
CA ILE A 101 9.30 0.88 5.47
C ILE A 101 8.23 1.79 4.84
N GLY A 102 8.49 2.34 3.65
CA GLY A 102 7.51 3.13 2.90
C GLY A 102 6.22 2.36 2.61
N VAL A 103 6.35 1.10 2.18
CA VAL A 103 5.21 0.20 1.95
C VAL A 103 4.42 -0.06 3.23
N LEU A 104 5.10 -0.27 4.37
CA LEU A 104 4.45 -0.45 5.68
C LEU A 104 3.66 0.80 6.10
N ILE A 105 4.25 1.99 5.94
CA ILE A 105 3.56 3.26 6.21
C ILE A 105 2.33 3.39 5.30
N GLY A 106 2.50 3.14 4.00
CA GLY A 106 1.41 3.15 3.02
C GLY A 106 0.28 2.18 3.40
N LEU A 107 0.62 0.97 3.85
CA LEU A 107 -0.34 -0.03 4.29
C LEU A 107 -1.12 0.43 5.53
N ILE A 108 -0.44 0.93 6.55
CA ILE A 108 -1.07 1.45 7.78
C ILE A 108 -2.05 2.58 7.44
N LEU A 109 -1.63 3.54 6.59
CA LEU A 109 -2.50 4.62 6.15
C LEU A 109 -3.74 4.11 5.39
N GLY A 110 -3.59 3.07 4.57
CA GLY A 110 -4.69 2.44 3.85
C GLY A 110 -5.69 1.78 4.80
N ILE A 111 -5.20 1.01 5.78
CA ILE A 111 -6.03 0.34 6.79
C ILE A 111 -6.80 1.38 7.63
N VAL A 112 -6.12 2.42 8.12
CA VAL A 112 -6.76 3.50 8.90
C VAL A 112 -7.79 4.23 8.06
N ALA A 113 -7.52 4.48 6.78
CA ALA A 113 -8.47 5.09 5.86
C ALA A 113 -9.70 4.21 5.59
N LEU A 114 -9.54 2.88 5.63
CA LEU A 114 -10.62 1.91 5.42
C LEU A 114 -11.58 1.83 6.61
N ALA A 115 -11.03 2.00 7.83
CA ALA A 115 -11.78 2.02 9.08
C ALA A 115 -12.58 3.32 9.29
N LYS A 116 -12.25 4.40 8.58
CA LYS A 116 -12.90 5.71 8.77
C LYS A 116 -14.32 5.75 8.13
N PRO A 117 -15.39 6.00 8.91
CA PRO A 117 -16.74 6.10 8.38
C PRO A 117 -17.00 7.43 7.65
N GLY A 118 -18.01 7.47 6.79
CA GLY A 118 -18.45 8.71 6.12
C GLY A 118 -17.51 9.24 5.03
N ARG A 119 -16.66 8.37 4.45
CA ARG A 119 -15.74 8.72 3.35
C ARG A 119 -15.73 7.65 2.27
N LYS A 120 -15.46 8.06 1.03
CA LYS A 120 -15.25 7.12 -0.10
C LYS A 120 -13.99 6.28 0.13
N LYS A 121 -14.12 4.96 -0.01
CA LYS A 121 -13.08 3.98 0.35
C LYS A 121 -12.24 3.47 -0.82
N VAL A 122 -12.52 3.88 -2.07
CA VAL A 122 -11.83 3.37 -3.28
C VAL A 122 -10.31 3.48 -3.16
N PHE A 123 -9.78 4.65 -2.83
CA PHE A 123 -8.33 4.84 -2.67
C PHE A 123 -7.74 4.11 -1.47
N ALA A 124 -8.51 3.96 -0.38
CA ALA A 124 -8.07 3.17 0.76
C ALA A 124 -7.93 1.68 0.39
N ILE A 125 -8.90 1.13 -0.34
CA ILE A 125 -8.87 -0.26 -0.82
C ILE A 125 -7.69 -0.46 -1.77
N LEU A 126 -7.53 0.39 -2.79
CA LEU A 126 -6.44 0.29 -3.75
C LEU A 126 -5.07 0.42 -3.06
N GLY A 127 -4.90 1.43 -2.20
CA GLY A 127 -3.66 1.63 -1.46
C GLY A 127 -3.33 0.44 -0.54
N THR A 128 -4.32 -0.12 0.16
CA THR A 128 -4.12 -1.31 0.99
C THR A 128 -3.74 -2.54 0.17
N ILE A 129 -4.39 -2.78 -0.98
CA ILE A 129 -4.05 -3.93 -1.84
C ILE A 129 -2.64 -3.77 -2.41
N LEU A 130 -2.32 -2.60 -2.98
CA LEU A 130 -1.05 -2.36 -3.65
C LEU A 130 0.14 -2.33 -2.67
N ASN A 131 -0.05 -1.87 -1.44
CA ASN A 131 0.99 -1.96 -0.40
C ASN A 131 1.01 -3.35 0.28
N GLY A 132 -0.13 -4.02 0.41
CA GLY A 132 -0.23 -5.32 1.08
C GLY A 132 0.30 -6.47 0.23
N LEU A 133 0.09 -6.43 -1.09
CA LEU A 133 0.50 -7.50 -2.00
C LEU A 133 2.02 -7.77 -1.99
N PRO A 134 2.92 -6.76 -2.05
CA PRO A 134 4.35 -6.97 -1.91
C PRO A 134 4.75 -7.64 -0.59
N LEU A 135 4.09 -7.27 0.52
CA LEU A 135 4.37 -7.90 1.82
C LEU A 135 3.91 -9.34 1.88
N LEU A 136 2.73 -9.64 1.31
CA LEU A 136 2.24 -11.02 1.20
C LEU A 136 3.18 -11.87 0.34
N MET A 137 3.65 -11.34 -0.78
CA MET A 137 4.64 -12.01 -1.64
C MET A 137 5.95 -12.26 -0.89
N LEU A 138 6.43 -11.29 -0.10
CA LEU A 138 7.64 -11.46 0.72
C LEU A 138 7.46 -12.59 1.75
N VAL A 139 6.35 -12.59 2.49
CA VAL A 139 6.04 -13.64 3.49
C VAL A 139 5.92 -15.00 2.81
N PHE A 140 5.22 -15.08 1.68
CA PHE A 140 5.10 -16.30 0.89
C PHE A 140 6.48 -16.81 0.44
N LEU A 141 7.33 -15.93 -0.08
CA LEU A 141 8.69 -16.27 -0.50
C LEU A 141 9.53 -16.79 0.68
N MET A 142 9.41 -16.19 1.87
CA MET A 142 10.09 -16.68 3.07
C MET A 142 9.62 -18.09 3.45
N ILE A 143 8.31 -18.36 3.41
CA ILE A 143 7.76 -19.69 3.72
C ILE A 143 8.29 -20.72 2.71
N VAL A 144 8.29 -20.40 1.42
CA VAL A 144 8.86 -21.27 0.37
C VAL A 144 10.36 -21.51 0.61
N GLY A 145 11.11 -20.46 0.95
CA GLY A 145 12.53 -20.56 1.27
C GLY A 145 12.81 -21.51 2.43
N ILE A 146 12.04 -21.40 3.52
CA ILE A 146 12.16 -22.28 4.69
C ILE A 146 11.71 -23.72 4.38
N ALA A 147 10.71 -23.90 3.51
CA ALA A 147 10.25 -25.23 3.13
C ALA A 147 11.23 -25.97 2.21
N LEU A 148 12.06 -25.24 1.46
CA LEU A 148 13.06 -25.78 0.53
C LEU A 148 14.48 -25.86 1.12
N SER A 149 14.72 -25.20 2.25
CA SER A 149 16.00 -25.25 2.98
C SER A 149 16.13 -26.52 3.82
#